data_AF-A0A950WI64-F1
#
_entry.id   AF-A0A950WI64-F1
#
_cell.length_a   1.000
_cell.length_b   1.000
_cell.length_c   1.000
_cell.angle_alpha   90.00
_cell.angle_beta   90.00
_cell.angle_gamma   90.00
#
_symmetry.space_group_name_H-M   'P 1'
#
loop_
_entity.id
_entity.type
_entity.pdbx_description
1 polymer ?
#
loop_
_entity_poly.entity_id
_entity_poly.type
_entity_poly.pdbx_seq_one_letter_code
_entity_poly.pdbx_strand_id
1 'polypeptide(L)'
;MLFFSRWKVVAILLTAVIVCLFAVPNFVSENTLRKWPSWAQRHIVLGLDLQGGSHLLLEVDAKDVKQQKLDQVRDDVRRILRDAKIGYTGLAIRGDTVE
;
A
#
# COMPACT_ATOMS: atom_id res chain seq x y z
N MET A 1 -35.55 -20.90 34.79
CA MET A 1 -35.03 -19.75 35.57
C MET A 1 -33.57 -20.03 35.86
N LEU A 2 -32.64 -19.28 35.26
CA LEU A 2 -31.20 -19.46 35.48
C LEU A 2 -30.83 -18.88 36.86
N PHE A 3 -30.80 -19.72 37.89
CA PHE A 3 -30.32 -19.33 39.22
C PHE A 3 -28.79 -19.31 39.22
N PHE A 4 -28.21 -18.17 38.85
CA PHE A 4 -26.78 -17.96 38.97
C PHE A 4 -26.42 -17.59 40.42
N SER A 5 -25.50 -18.35 41.03
CA SER A 5 -24.90 -17.97 42.32
C SER A 5 -24.27 -16.59 42.21
N ARG A 6 -24.49 -15.73 43.22
CA ARG A 6 -24.07 -14.31 43.23
C ARG A 6 -22.58 -14.13 42.90
N TRP A 7 -21.73 -15.08 43.30
CA TRP A 7 -20.29 -15.09 42.98
C TRP A 7 -19.99 -15.32 41.50
N LYS A 8 -20.77 -16.17 40.82
CA LYS A 8 -20.64 -16.40 39.38
C LYS A 8 -21.07 -15.15 38.60
N VAL A 9 -22.13 -14.47 39.04
CA VAL A 9 -22.57 -13.20 38.45
C VAL A 9 -21.51 -12.12 38.58
N VAL A 10 -20.91 -11.98 39.78
CA VAL A 10 -19.80 -11.02 40.00
C VAL A 10 -18.60 -11.37 39.13
N ALA A 11 -18.22 -12.64 39.02
CA ALA A 11 -17.09 -13.05 38.17
C ALA A 11 -17.33 -12.74 36.68
N ILE A 12 -18.54 -13.02 36.17
CA ILE A 12 -18.93 -12.72 34.79
C ILE A 12 -18.92 -11.20 34.55
N LEU A 13 -19.50 -10.41 35.46
CA LEU A 13 -19.56 -8.96 35.31
C LEU A 13 -18.17 -8.32 35.37
N LEU A 14 -17.31 -8.80 36.27
CA LEU A 14 -15.93 -8.33 36.39
C LEU A 14 -15.14 -8.64 35.10
N THR A 15 -15.30 -9.85 34.55
CA THR A 15 -14.64 -10.25 33.30
C THR A 15 -15.13 -9.40 32.12
N ALA A 16 -16.43 -9.17 32.01
CA ALA A 16 -17.02 -8.31 30.98
C ALA A 16 -16.50 -6.87 31.07
N VAL A 17 -16.40 -6.31 32.29
CA VAL A 17 -15.86 -4.96 32.52
C VAL A 17 -14.39 -4.89 32.12
N ILE A 18 -13.57 -5.89 32.47
CA ILE A 18 -12.16 -5.95 32.06
C ILE A 18 -12.04 -5.94 30.54
N VAL A 19 -12.80 -6.78 29.84
CA VAL A 19 -12.78 -6.85 28.37
C VAL A 19 -13.19 -5.51 27.74
N CYS A 20 -14.23 -4.86 28.27
CA CYS A 20 -14.62 -3.53 27.82
C CYS A 20 -13.51 -2.49 28.04
N LEU A 21 -12.80 -2.53 29.18
CA LEU A 21 -11.71 -1.61 29.51
C LEU A 21 -10.53 -1.77 28.54
N PHE A 22 -10.22 -3.01 28.13
CA PHE A 22 -9.23 -3.29 27.09
C PHE A 22 -9.66 -2.87 25.68
N ALA A 23 -10.96 -2.70 25.42
CA ALA A 23 -11.47 -2.21 24.14
C ALA A 23 -11.48 -0.67 24.03
N VAL A 24 -11.45 0.06 25.15
CA VAL A 24 -11.44 1.54 25.18
C VAL A 24 -10.32 2.17 24.34
N PRO A 25 -9.05 1.70 24.40
CA PRO A 25 -7.96 2.26 23.59
C PRO A 25 -8.22 2.26 22.08
N ASN A 26 -9.07 1.35 21.57
CA ASN A 26 -9.39 1.28 20.14
C ASN A 26 -10.35 2.37 19.66
N PHE A 27 -11.12 2.98 20.56
CA PHE A 27 -12.10 4.04 20.22
C PHE A 27 -11.59 5.45 20.52
N VAL A 28 -10.42 5.57 21.16
CA VAL A 28 -9.83 6.85 21.54
C VAL A 28 -8.85 7.29 20.46
N SER A 29 -8.78 8.59 20.18
CA SER A 29 -7.88 9.17 19.19
C SER A 29 -6.41 9.13 19.62
N GLU A 30 -5.48 8.96 18.66
CA GLU A 30 -4.03 8.82 18.90
C GLU A 30 -3.45 9.93 19.80
N ASN A 31 -3.98 11.15 19.73
CA ASN A 31 -3.55 12.31 20.51
C ASN A 31 -3.80 12.17 22.02
N THR A 32 -4.83 11.41 22.41
CA THR A 32 -5.18 11.18 23.81
C THR A 32 -4.43 9.95 24.36
N LEU A 33 -4.21 8.92 23.53
CA LEU A 33 -3.42 7.74 23.92
C LEU A 33 -1.94 8.05 24.15
N ARG A 34 -1.34 9.00 23.41
CA ARG A 34 0.05 9.40 23.65
C ARG A 34 0.30 9.98 25.05
N LYS A 35 -0.75 10.43 25.76
CA LYS A 35 -0.66 10.93 27.14
C LYS A 35 -0.77 9.82 28.20
N TRP A 36 -1.06 8.59 27.80
CA TRP A 36 -1.22 7.45 28.70
C TRP A 36 0.13 6.78 28.99
N PRO A 37 0.27 6.03 30.10
CA PRO A 37 1.50 5.30 30.41
C PRO A 37 1.84 4.29 29.30
N SER A 38 3.14 4.08 29.06
CA SER A 38 3.69 3.34 27.90
C SER A 38 3.11 1.95 27.65
N TRP A 39 2.63 1.27 28.71
CA TRP A 39 1.98 -0.04 28.61
C TRP A 39 0.58 -0.01 27.97
N ALA A 40 -0.08 1.15 27.94
CA ALA A 40 -1.45 1.34 27.43
C ALA A 40 -1.51 2.14 26.10
N GLN A 41 -0.36 2.51 25.55
CA GLN A 41 -0.26 3.29 24.30
C GLN A 41 -0.38 2.44 23.03
N ARG A 42 -0.40 1.11 23.15
CA ARG A 42 -0.31 0.18 22.03
C ARG A 42 -1.67 0.06 21.34
N HIS A 43 -1.81 0.67 20.17
CA HIS A 43 -2.93 0.39 19.28
C HIS A 43 -2.72 -0.96 18.60
N ILE A 44 -3.83 -1.62 18.26
CA ILE A 44 -3.82 -2.72 17.29
C ILE A 44 -3.33 -2.12 15.96
N VAL A 45 -2.36 -2.78 15.32
CA VAL A 45 -1.92 -2.39 13.98
C VAL A 45 -3.10 -2.59 13.05
N LEU A 46 -3.76 -1.50 12.65
CA LEU A 46 -4.84 -1.55 11.69
C LEU A 46 -4.25 -1.96 10.34
N GLY A 47 -4.83 -2.99 9.73
CA GLY A 47 -4.47 -3.38 8.37
C GLY A 47 -4.74 -2.25 7.39
N LEU A 48 -4.10 -2.33 6.22
CA LEU A 48 -4.15 -1.30 5.17
C LEU A 48 -5.59 -0.91 4.76
N ASP A 49 -6.51 -1.87 4.81
CA ASP A 49 -7.94 -1.70 4.51
C ASP A 49 -8.65 -0.76 5.51
N LEU A 50 -8.25 -0.78 6.77
CA LEU A 50 -8.79 0.07 7.84
C LEU A 50 -8.06 1.42 7.95
N GLN A 51 -6.93 1.59 7.27
CA GLN A 51 -6.17 2.85 7.23
C GLN A 51 -6.64 3.81 6.13
N GLY A 52 -7.55 3.38 5.24
CA GLY A 52 -8.19 4.27 4.27
C GLY A 52 -7.23 4.92 3.27
N GLY A 53 -6.29 4.14 2.72
CA GLY A 53 -5.39 4.58 1.64
C GLY A 53 -5.80 3.98 0.30
N SER A 54 -5.82 4.78 -0.77
CA SER A 54 -6.07 4.26 -2.12
C SER A 54 -4.85 3.50 -2.63
N HIS A 55 -4.99 2.20 -2.88
CA HIS A 55 -3.97 1.39 -3.56
C HIS A 55 -3.98 1.72 -5.05
N LEU A 56 -3.11 2.62 -5.50
CA LEU A 56 -2.85 2.84 -6.93
C LEU A 56 -2.04 1.66 -7.45
N LEU A 57 -2.73 0.61 -7.88
CA LEU A 57 -2.17 -0.41 -8.76
C LEU A 57 -1.94 0.23 -10.13
N LEU A 58 -0.73 0.74 -10.34
CA LEU A 58 -0.27 1.15 -11.66
C LEU A 58 0.05 -0.12 -12.44
N GLU A 59 -0.95 -0.68 -13.11
CA GLU A 59 -0.74 -1.73 -14.09
C GLU A 59 -0.08 -1.10 -15.31
N VAL A 60 1.19 -1.44 -15.52
CA VAL A 60 1.96 -0.96 -16.66
C VAL A 60 1.69 -1.88 -17.85
N ASP A 61 1.12 -1.35 -18.93
CA ASP A 61 0.96 -2.12 -20.17
C ASP A 61 2.36 -2.39 -20.77
N ALA A 62 2.78 -3.66 -20.70
CA ALA A 62 4.08 -4.09 -21.20
C ALA A 62 4.24 -3.85 -22.72
N LYS A 63 3.14 -3.80 -23.49
CA LYS A 63 3.18 -3.52 -24.93
C LYS A 63 3.53 -2.07 -25.20
N ASP A 64 2.94 -1.15 -24.44
CA ASP A 64 3.20 0.29 -24.56
C ASP A 64 4.64 0.60 -24.18
N VAL A 65 5.14 0.01 -23.08
CA VAL A 65 6.55 0.14 -22.69
C VAL A 65 7.49 -0.36 -23.77
N LYS A 66 7.14 -1.47 -24.43
CA LYS A 66 7.96 -2.04 -25.50
C LYS A 66 8.01 -1.12 -26.72
N GLN A 67 6.88 -0.57 -27.16
CA GLN A 67 6.85 0.40 -28.27
C GLN A 67 7.64 1.65 -27.93
N GLN A 68 7.45 2.22 -26.74
CA GLN A 68 8.18 3.39 -26.29
C GLN A 68 9.69 3.14 -26.23
N LYS A 69 10.11 1.93 -25.84
CA LYS A 69 11.53 1.52 -25.89
C LYS A 69 12.07 1.45 -27.31
N LEU A 70 11.31 0.90 -28.26
CA LEU A 70 11.72 0.82 -29.67
C LEU A 70 11.84 2.21 -30.31
N ASP A 71 10.91 3.12 -30.02
CA ASP A 71 10.99 4.52 -30.45
C ASP A 71 12.22 5.22 -29.88
N GLN A 72 12.51 5.00 -28.59
CA GLN A 72 13.70 5.55 -27.95
C GLN A 72 14.99 5.04 -28.61
N VAL A 73 15.08 3.74 -28.90
CA VAL A 73 16.23 3.15 -29.59
C VAL A 73 16.40 3.74 -31.00
N ARG A 74 15.31 3.90 -31.75
CA ARG A 74 15.36 4.53 -33.08
C ARG A 74 15.90 5.96 -33.01
N ASP A 75 15.43 6.74 -32.04
CA ASP A 75 15.84 8.13 -31.90
C ASP A 75 17.30 8.24 -31.41
N ASP A 76 17.76 7.32 -30.57
CA ASP A 76 19.16 7.20 -30.15
C ASP A 76 20.07 6.83 -31.33
N VAL A 77 19.70 5.83 -32.14
CA VAL A 77 20.44 5.46 -33.36
C VAL A 77 20.52 6.65 -34.32
N ARG A 78 19.41 7.35 -34.53
CA ARG A 78 19.34 8.56 -35.36
C ARG A 78 20.31 9.64 -34.85
N ARG A 79 20.34 9.86 -33.54
CA ARG A 79 21.22 10.84 -32.90
C ARG A 79 22.70 10.46 -33.09
N ILE A 80 23.05 9.21 -32.81
CA ILE A 80 24.43 8.71 -32.92
C ILE A 80 24.94 8.81 -34.36
N LEU A 81 24.15 8.39 -35.35
CA LEU A 81 24.52 8.46 -36.76
C LEU A 81 24.71 9.91 -37.22
N ARG A 82 23.84 10.82 -36.78
CA ARG A 82 23.97 12.25 -37.07
C ARG A 82 25.23 12.86 -36.43
N ASP A 83 25.52 12.52 -35.18
CA ASP A 83 26.71 12.99 -34.46
C ASP A 83 28.00 12.46 -35.11
N ALA A 84 27.97 11.22 -35.62
CA ALA A 84 29.04 10.63 -36.41
C ALA A 84 29.13 11.14 -37.87
N LYS A 85 28.22 12.05 -38.29
CA LYS A 85 28.09 12.57 -39.66
C LYS A 85 27.89 11.48 -40.73
N ILE A 86 27.29 10.35 -40.35
CA ILE A 86 26.95 9.26 -41.25
C ILE A 86 25.55 9.53 -41.80
N GLY A 87 25.43 9.61 -43.13
CA GLY A 87 24.13 9.71 -43.79
C GLY A 87 23.32 8.43 -43.60
N TYR A 88 22.08 8.55 -43.15
CA TYR A 88 21.14 7.44 -43.00
C TYR A 88 19.85 7.75 -43.75
N THR A 89 19.24 6.74 -44.37
CA THR A 89 17.98 6.86 -45.11
C THR A 89 17.08 5.71 -44.69
N GLY A 90 15.86 6.02 -44.23
CA GLY A 90 14.82 5.01 -44.02
C GLY A 90 14.82 4.27 -42.67
N LEU A 91 15.36 4.85 -41.59
CA LEU A 91 15.24 4.27 -40.23
C LEU A 91 13.77 4.02 -39.86
N ALA A 92 13.38 2.75 -39.81
CA ALA A 92 12.03 2.30 -39.52
C ALA A 92 12.03 1.23 -38.42
N ILE A 93 10.92 1.17 -37.67
CA ILE A 93 10.71 0.12 -36.68
C ILE A 93 9.90 -0.97 -37.38
N ARG A 94 10.49 -2.16 -37.54
CA ARG A 94 9.82 -3.32 -38.14
C ARG A 94 9.73 -4.43 -37.11
N GLY A 95 8.53 -4.64 -36.57
CA GLY A 95 8.32 -5.58 -35.48
C GLY A 95 9.06 -5.13 -34.21
N ASP A 96 10.09 -5.88 -33.81
CA ASP A 96 10.90 -5.63 -32.62
C ASP A 96 12.31 -5.11 -32.93
N THR A 97 12.60 -4.77 -34.18
CA THR A 97 13.92 -4.33 -34.64
C THR A 97 13.84 -2.96 -35.28
N VAL A 98 14.89 -2.16 -35.05
CA VAL A 98 15.11 -0.88 -35.74
C VAL A 98 16.10 -1.15 -36.87
N GLU A 99 15.67 -0.94 -38.11
CA GLU A 99 16.47 -1.11 -39.34
C GLU A 99 16.44 0.14 -40.23
#